data_AF-A0A1V2AXA1-F1
#
_entry.id   AF-A0A1V2AXA1-F1
#
_cell.length_a   1.000
_cell.length_b   1.000
_cell.length_c   1.000
_cell.angle_alpha   90.00
_cell.angle_beta   90.00
_cell.angle_gamma   90.00
#
_symmetry.space_group_name_H-M   'P 1'
#
loop_
_entity.id
_entity.type
_entity.pdbx_description
1 polymer ?
#
loop_
_entity_poly.entity_id
_entity_poly.type
_entity_poly.pdbx_seq_one_letter_code
_entity_poly.pdbx_strand_id
1 'polypeptide(L)'
;MKKIWTIFVITLPFIGSCQNKEKLNVTAKYISLFLRDTSGKAFWRPIRETPAGDFKCYENENGDLIATFNKSDPPSRFINETKSHLEELAKIPKEICGYKFKGVYYIETHPAALSHVFYYDEKRPNDLVFVRYLVIGQNLLSVNFYSDKQDNPLKEANIQF
;
A
#
# COMPACT_ATOMS: atom_id res chain seq x y z
N MET A 1 55.70 -4.88 37.87
CA MET A 1 54.26 -5.16 38.04
C MET A 1 53.58 -5.02 36.68
N LYS A 2 53.11 -6.12 36.07
CA LYS A 2 52.51 -6.13 34.72
C LYS A 2 51.04 -5.70 34.81
N LYS A 3 50.66 -4.61 34.12
CA LYS A 3 49.26 -4.22 33.94
C LYS A 3 48.65 -5.02 32.80
N ILE A 4 47.70 -5.89 33.11
CA ILE A 4 46.88 -6.60 32.12
C ILE A 4 45.69 -5.70 31.82
N TRP A 5 45.59 -5.24 30.57
CA TRP A 5 44.42 -4.53 30.06
C TRP A 5 43.41 -5.59 29.61
N THR A 6 42.31 -5.73 30.36
CA THR A 6 41.19 -6.59 29.95
C THR A 6 40.27 -5.77 29.04
N ILE A 7 40.26 -6.09 27.74
CA ILE A 7 39.30 -5.54 26.78
C ILE A 7 38.02 -6.37 26.89
N PHE A 8 36.93 -5.75 27.35
CA PHE A 8 35.59 -6.31 27.25
C PHE A 8 35.05 -6.04 25.84
N VAL A 9 34.98 -7.09 25.00
CA VAL A 9 34.26 -7.03 23.73
C VAL A 9 32.79 -7.35 24.02
N ILE A 10 31.96 -6.32 24.12
CA ILE A 10 30.50 -6.46 24.23
C ILE A 10 29.98 -6.76 22.82
N THR A 11 29.72 -8.03 22.52
CA THR A 11 28.96 -8.43 21.34
C THR A 11 27.48 -8.17 21.61
N LEU A 12 26.99 -7.01 21.20
CA LEU A 12 25.55 -6.74 21.15
C LEU A 12 24.91 -7.71 20.15
N PRO A 13 23.87 -8.47 20.53
CA PRO A 13 23.10 -9.21 19.55
C PRO A 13 22.36 -8.16 18.70
N PHE A 14 22.68 -8.11 17.41
CA PHE A 14 21.83 -7.47 16.42
C PHE A 14 20.48 -8.20 16.46
N ILE A 15 19.52 -7.69 17.24
CA ILE A 15 18.12 -8.05 17.13
C ILE A 15 17.65 -7.40 15.82
N GLY A 16 18.00 -8.03 14.70
CA GLY A 16 17.32 -7.79 13.45
C GLY A 16 15.88 -8.20 13.67
N SER A 17 15.00 -7.20 13.80
CA SER A 17 13.55 -7.44 13.75
C SER A 17 13.27 -8.16 12.43
N CYS A 18 13.06 -9.47 12.50
CA CYS A 18 12.53 -10.25 11.40
C CYS A 18 11.11 -9.76 11.16
N GLN A 19 10.97 -8.70 10.37
CA GLN A 19 9.67 -8.36 9.79
C GLN A 19 9.21 -9.59 9.02
N ASN A 20 8.01 -10.08 9.35
CA ASN A 20 7.36 -11.10 8.53
C ASN A 20 7.18 -10.49 7.14
N LYS A 21 7.96 -10.97 6.15
CA LYS A 21 7.99 -10.44 4.79
C LYS A 21 6.64 -10.49 4.08
N GLU A 22 5.70 -11.29 4.59
CA GLU A 22 4.35 -11.41 4.03
C GLU A 22 3.41 -10.28 4.49
N LYS A 23 3.71 -9.65 5.62
CA LYS A 23 2.86 -8.59 6.17
C LYS A 23 3.21 -7.25 5.55
N LEU A 24 2.18 -6.58 5.07
CA LEU A 24 2.32 -5.23 4.53
C LEU A 24 2.76 -4.27 5.64
N ASN A 25 3.78 -3.45 5.38
CA ASN A 25 4.21 -2.36 6.27
C ASN A 25 4.84 -1.25 5.44
N VAL A 26 4.00 -0.35 4.96
CA VAL A 26 4.32 0.73 4.03
C VAL A 26 4.41 2.05 4.79
N THR A 27 5.48 2.81 4.55
CA THR A 27 5.54 4.25 4.86
C THR A 27 5.90 5.01 3.59
N ALA A 28 5.00 5.85 3.10
CA ALA A 28 5.16 6.56 1.85
C ALA A 28 5.08 8.08 2.05
N LYS A 29 5.98 8.81 1.41
CA LYS A 29 6.06 10.27 1.46
C LYS A 29 5.42 10.93 0.25
N TYR A 30 5.19 10.16 -0.81
CA TYR A 30 4.70 10.65 -2.08
C TYR A 30 3.42 9.94 -2.49
N ILE A 31 2.60 10.66 -3.25
CA ILE A 31 1.35 10.19 -3.82
C ILE A 31 1.21 10.64 -5.28
N SER A 32 0.69 9.75 -6.12
CA SER A 32 0.23 10.03 -7.48
C SER A 32 -1.17 9.46 -7.65
N LEU A 33 -2.03 10.14 -8.41
CA LEU A 33 -3.44 9.77 -8.58
C LEU A 33 -3.72 9.48 -10.05
N PHE A 34 -4.36 8.36 -10.34
CA PHE A 34 -4.95 8.09 -11.65
C PHE A 34 -6.39 8.58 -11.66
N LEU A 35 -6.71 9.44 -12.62
CA LEU A 35 -8.02 10.08 -12.76
C LEU A 35 -8.50 9.98 -14.21
N ARG A 36 -9.82 10.00 -14.39
CA ARG A 36 -10.47 10.24 -15.68
C ARG A 36 -11.06 11.64 -15.66
N ASP A 37 -10.79 12.44 -16.70
CA ASP A 37 -11.43 13.75 -16.85
C ASP A 37 -12.83 13.63 -17.45
N THR A 38 -13.52 14.76 -17.60
CA THR A 38 -14.88 14.84 -18.15
C THR A 38 -14.96 14.44 -19.62
N SER A 39 -13.84 14.43 -20.36
CA SER A 39 -13.77 13.93 -21.74
C SER A 39 -13.55 12.41 -21.80
N GLY A 40 -13.39 11.76 -20.64
CA GLY A 40 -13.08 10.33 -20.53
C GLY A 40 -11.59 10.01 -20.69
N LYS A 41 -10.73 11.02 -20.89
CA LYS A 41 -9.29 10.82 -20.98
C LYS A 41 -8.74 10.50 -19.60
N ALA A 42 -8.01 9.38 -19.52
CA ALA A 42 -7.40 8.92 -18.30
C ALA A 42 -5.92 9.34 -18.22
N PHE A 43 -5.47 9.75 -17.04
CA PHE A 43 -4.07 10.14 -16.84
C PHE A 43 -3.63 10.04 -15.37
N TRP A 44 -2.33 9.86 -15.19
CA TRP A 44 -1.67 9.99 -13.90
C TRP A 44 -1.31 11.44 -13.61
N ARG A 45 -1.73 11.96 -12.45
CA ARG A 45 -1.22 13.22 -11.91
C ARG A 45 0.27 13.10 -11.59
N PRO A 46 1.06 14.18 -11.71
CA PRO A 46 2.45 14.20 -11.24
C PRO A 46 2.54 13.71 -9.80
N ILE A 47 3.55 12.87 -9.53
CA ILE A 47 3.84 12.43 -8.17
C ILE A 47 4.33 13.61 -7.34
N ARG A 48 3.81 13.72 -6.11
CA ARG A 48 4.08 14.84 -5.20
C ARG A 48 4.06 14.36 -3.77
N GLU A 49 4.57 15.16 -2.85
CA GLU A 49 4.48 14.84 -1.43
C GLU A 49 3.03 14.69 -0.96
N THR A 50 2.83 13.77 -0.02
CA THR A 50 1.56 13.60 0.68
C THR A 50 1.22 14.88 1.46
N PRO A 51 0.02 15.46 1.27
CA PRO A 51 -0.27 16.82 1.73
C PRO A 51 -0.34 16.98 3.26
N ALA A 52 -0.57 15.89 4.00
CA ALA A 52 -0.82 15.93 5.44
C ALA A 52 0.11 15.01 6.23
N GLY A 53 1.36 14.91 5.74
CA GLY A 53 2.37 14.00 6.24
C GLY A 53 2.30 12.60 5.63
N ASP A 54 3.30 11.80 5.96
CA ASP A 54 3.56 10.47 5.40
C ASP A 54 2.33 9.56 5.52
N PHE A 55 1.95 8.95 4.40
CA PHE A 55 1.01 7.83 4.38
C PHE A 55 1.64 6.63 5.06
N LYS A 56 0.86 5.94 5.91
CA LYS A 56 1.27 4.69 6.54
C LYS A 56 0.20 3.64 6.35
N CYS A 57 0.60 2.41 6.07
CA CYS A 57 -0.33 1.28 6.00
C CYS A 57 0.36 0.03 6.50
N TYR A 58 -0.22 -0.65 7.47
CA TYR A 58 0.29 -1.93 7.95
C TYR A 58 -0.80 -2.97 8.05
N GLU A 59 -0.41 -4.23 7.93
CA GLU A 59 -1.27 -5.38 8.08
C GLU A 59 -1.21 -5.93 9.50
N ASN A 60 -2.38 -6.17 10.11
CA ASN A 60 -2.47 -6.78 11.43
C ASN A 60 -2.51 -8.32 11.35
N GLU A 61 -2.60 -8.98 12.51
CA GLU A 61 -2.65 -10.45 12.60
C GLU A 61 -3.87 -11.08 11.91
N ASN A 62 -4.98 -10.34 11.77
CA ASN A 62 -6.20 -10.82 11.12
C ASN A 62 -6.15 -10.62 9.60
N GLY A 63 -5.07 -10.03 9.07
CA GLY A 63 -4.95 -9.69 7.66
C GLY A 63 -5.69 -8.42 7.25
N ASP A 64 -6.26 -7.66 8.20
CA ASP A 64 -6.82 -6.33 7.95
C ASP A 64 -5.70 -5.31 7.76
N LEU A 65 -5.97 -4.25 7.00
CA LEU A 65 -5.04 -3.13 6.85
C LEU A 65 -5.46 -1.96 7.72
N ILE A 66 -4.51 -1.37 8.42
CA ILE A 66 -4.67 -0.12 9.16
C ILE A 66 -3.89 0.95 8.43
N ALA A 67 -4.59 1.93 7.89
CA ALA A 67 -3.98 2.99 7.09
C ALA A 67 -4.20 4.37 7.70
N THR A 68 -3.15 5.18 7.72
CA THR A 68 -3.17 6.59 8.13
C THR A 68 -2.84 7.44 6.92
N PHE A 69 -3.81 8.22 6.44
CA PHE A 69 -3.65 9.10 5.29
C PHE A 69 -3.19 10.51 5.67
N ASN A 70 -3.40 10.89 6.93
CA ASN A 70 -3.14 12.21 7.48
C ASN A 70 -2.72 12.04 8.95
N LYS A 71 -1.68 12.75 9.38
CA LYS A 71 -1.20 12.72 10.77
C LYS A 71 -2.24 13.23 11.78
N SER A 72 -3.20 14.03 11.34
CA SER A 72 -4.26 14.61 12.18
C SER A 72 -5.53 13.75 12.26
N ASP A 73 -5.70 12.78 11.35
CA ASP A 73 -6.91 11.96 11.29
C ASP A 73 -6.68 10.59 11.95
N PRO A 74 -7.73 9.98 12.55
CA PRO A 74 -7.61 8.63 13.06
C PRO A 74 -7.32 7.63 11.91
N PRO A 75 -6.58 6.53 12.20
CA PRO A 75 -6.35 5.48 11.21
C PRO A 75 -7.67 4.87 10.73
N SER A 76 -7.74 4.60 9.43
CA SER A 76 -8.83 3.84 8.82
C SER A 76 -8.52 2.35 8.88
N ARG A 77 -9.49 1.55 9.32
CA ARG A 77 -9.41 0.08 9.27
C ARG A 77 -10.08 -0.43 8.00
N PHE A 78 -9.33 -1.19 7.23
CA PHE A 78 -9.75 -1.91 6.04
C PHE A 78 -9.87 -3.39 6.38
N ILE A 79 -11.10 -3.90 6.43
CA ILE A 79 -11.39 -5.28 6.82
C ILE A 79 -11.20 -6.19 5.61
N ASN A 80 -10.47 -7.29 5.80
CA ASN A 80 -10.15 -8.22 4.72
C ASN A 80 -11.34 -9.12 4.37
N GLU A 81 -11.84 -8.99 3.14
CA GLU A 81 -12.97 -9.80 2.61
C GLU A 81 -12.55 -10.58 1.37
N THR A 82 -11.26 -10.77 1.16
CA THR A 82 -10.73 -11.42 -0.05
C THR A 82 -11.37 -12.79 -0.29
N LYS A 83 -11.60 -13.57 0.78
CA LYS A 83 -12.20 -14.91 0.69
C LYS A 83 -13.71 -14.88 0.41
N SER A 84 -14.38 -13.78 0.66
CA SER A 84 -15.82 -13.62 0.46
C SER A 84 -16.17 -13.22 -0.98
N HIS A 85 -15.17 -12.84 -1.79
CA HIS A 85 -15.34 -12.32 -3.15
C HIS A 85 -14.72 -13.20 -4.24
N LEU A 86 -14.68 -14.52 -4.05
CA LEU A 86 -13.93 -15.44 -4.94
C LEU A 86 -14.35 -15.34 -6.41
N GLU A 87 -15.64 -15.10 -6.70
CA GLU A 87 -16.13 -14.96 -8.06
C GLU A 87 -15.72 -13.62 -8.69
N GLU A 88 -15.75 -12.54 -7.91
CA GLU A 88 -15.33 -11.22 -8.37
C GLU A 88 -13.82 -11.09 -8.50
N LEU A 89 -13.05 -11.88 -7.74
CA LEU A 89 -11.60 -11.95 -7.82
C LEU A 89 -11.08 -12.35 -9.22
N ALA A 90 -11.90 -13.01 -10.05
CA ALA A 90 -11.57 -13.33 -11.43
C ALA A 90 -11.55 -12.10 -12.35
N LYS A 91 -12.25 -11.02 -11.96
CA LYS A 91 -12.34 -9.76 -12.73
C LYS A 91 -11.21 -8.78 -12.39
N ILE A 92 -10.39 -9.12 -11.40
CA ILE A 92 -9.31 -8.26 -10.91
C ILE A 92 -7.97 -8.81 -11.41
N PRO A 93 -7.10 -7.98 -12.02
CA PRO A 93 -5.75 -8.40 -12.36
C PRO A 93 -5.01 -8.89 -11.12
N LYS A 94 -4.32 -10.04 -11.20
CA LYS A 94 -3.51 -10.56 -10.08
C LYS A 94 -2.16 -9.86 -9.95
N GLU A 95 -1.71 -9.22 -11.02
CA GLU A 95 -0.50 -8.43 -11.06
C GLU A 95 -0.69 -7.25 -12.02
N ILE A 96 -0.09 -6.11 -11.68
CA ILE A 96 -0.06 -4.90 -12.51
C ILE A 96 1.35 -4.36 -12.48
N CYS A 97 2.11 -4.44 -13.58
CA CYS A 97 3.46 -3.87 -13.68
C CYS A 97 4.40 -4.27 -12.52
N GLY A 98 4.41 -5.55 -12.13
CA GLY A 98 5.20 -6.06 -11.01
C GLY A 98 4.55 -5.90 -9.62
N TYR A 99 3.48 -5.12 -9.50
CA TYR A 99 2.70 -5.02 -8.26
C TYR A 99 1.72 -6.18 -8.15
N LYS A 100 1.89 -7.01 -7.12
CA LYS A 100 1.07 -8.20 -6.85
C LYS A 100 -0.18 -7.84 -6.06
N PHE A 101 -1.29 -8.50 -6.38
CA PHE A 101 -2.55 -8.37 -5.66
C PHE A 101 -2.40 -8.81 -4.19
N LYS A 102 -2.80 -7.96 -3.26
CA LYS A 102 -2.79 -8.24 -1.82
C LYS A 102 -4.14 -8.75 -1.31
N GLY A 103 -5.22 -8.10 -1.69
CA GLY A 103 -6.54 -8.42 -1.16
C GLY A 103 -7.63 -7.44 -1.57
N VAL A 104 -8.87 -7.82 -1.28
CA VAL A 104 -10.07 -6.98 -1.34
C VAL A 104 -10.48 -6.64 0.09
N TYR A 105 -10.80 -5.37 0.30
CA TYR A 105 -11.11 -4.81 1.61
C TYR A 105 -12.30 -3.85 1.56
N TYR A 106 -12.96 -3.68 2.69
CA TYR A 106 -13.97 -2.63 2.87
C TYR A 106 -13.71 -1.85 4.16
N ILE A 107 -14.41 -0.72 4.30
CA ILE A 107 -14.43 0.07 5.52
C ILE A 107 -15.89 0.03 6.00
N GLU A 108 -16.14 -0.34 7.26
CA GLU A 108 -17.50 -0.54 7.80
C GLU A 108 -18.39 0.71 7.65
N THR A 109 -17.79 1.91 7.74
CA THR A 109 -18.50 3.18 7.61
C THR A 109 -18.79 3.59 6.17
N HIS A 110 -18.23 2.86 5.18
CA HIS A 110 -18.48 3.10 3.77
C HIS A 110 -19.65 2.22 3.26
N PRO A 111 -20.31 2.60 2.14
CA PRO A 111 -21.33 1.77 1.53
C PRO A 111 -20.79 0.36 1.21
N ALA A 112 -21.60 -0.68 1.43
CA ALA A 112 -21.19 -2.08 1.23
C ALA A 112 -20.71 -2.41 -0.20
N ALA A 113 -21.22 -1.68 -1.20
CA ALA A 113 -20.79 -1.83 -2.59
C ALA A 113 -19.35 -1.31 -2.82
N LEU A 114 -18.85 -0.41 -1.97
CA LEU A 114 -17.53 0.19 -2.14
C LEU A 114 -16.44 -0.79 -1.68
N SER A 115 -15.64 -1.26 -2.64
CA SER A 115 -14.52 -2.14 -2.39
C SER A 115 -13.17 -1.48 -2.66
N HIS A 116 -12.18 -1.91 -1.90
CA HIS A 116 -10.82 -1.39 -1.90
C HIS A 116 -9.88 -2.55 -2.26
N VAL A 117 -9.09 -2.40 -3.30
CA VAL A 117 -8.12 -3.40 -3.74
C VAL A 117 -6.73 -2.83 -3.56
N PHE A 118 -5.84 -3.61 -2.96
CA PHE A 118 -4.46 -3.23 -2.72
C PHE A 118 -3.50 -4.10 -3.54
N TYR A 119 -2.46 -3.48 -4.09
CA TYR A 119 -1.32 -4.15 -4.70
C TYR A 119 -0.01 -3.64 -4.10
N TYR A 120 0.97 -4.52 -3.99
CA TYR A 120 2.29 -4.24 -3.40
C TYR A 120 3.40 -4.81 -4.26
N ASP A 121 4.63 -4.30 -4.09
CA ASP A 121 5.82 -4.84 -4.76
C ASP A 121 6.86 -5.26 -3.72
N GLU A 122 7.30 -6.52 -3.78
CA GLU A 122 8.32 -7.08 -2.89
C GLU A 122 9.70 -6.40 -3.06
N LYS A 123 9.98 -5.87 -4.25
CA LYS A 123 11.23 -5.14 -4.55
C LYS A 123 11.14 -3.66 -4.15
N ARG A 124 9.93 -3.15 -3.95
CA ARG A 124 9.64 -1.76 -3.57
C ARG A 124 8.68 -1.77 -2.38
N PRO A 125 9.16 -2.15 -1.17
CA PRO A 125 8.30 -2.49 -0.04
C PRO A 125 7.48 -1.33 0.54
N ASN A 126 7.81 -0.08 0.19
CA ASN A 126 7.04 1.12 0.56
C ASN A 126 6.13 1.61 -0.57
N ASP A 127 6.08 0.91 -1.69
CA ASP A 127 5.12 1.22 -2.74
C ASP A 127 3.80 0.48 -2.50
N LEU A 128 2.70 1.19 -2.74
CA LEU A 128 1.36 0.64 -2.62
C LEU A 128 0.46 1.21 -3.69
N VAL A 129 -0.21 0.34 -4.44
CA VAL A 129 -1.30 0.72 -5.33
C VAL A 129 -2.61 0.46 -4.62
N PHE A 130 -3.40 1.50 -4.46
CA PHE A 130 -4.70 1.45 -3.81
C PHE A 130 -5.78 1.80 -4.84
N VAL A 131 -6.60 0.82 -5.18
CA VAL A 131 -7.67 0.92 -6.17
C VAL A 131 -9.03 0.93 -5.46
N ARG A 132 -9.94 1.83 -5.85
CA ARG A 132 -11.31 1.90 -5.33
C ARG A 132 -12.31 1.53 -6.41
N TYR A 133 -13.25 0.66 -6.07
CA TYR A 133 -14.35 0.23 -6.93
C TYR A 133 -15.70 0.52 -6.26
N LEU A 134 -16.73 0.88 -7.05
CA LEU A 134 -18.13 0.85 -6.62
C LEU A 134 -18.77 -0.55 -6.80
N VAL A 135 -18.21 -1.35 -7.70
CA VAL A 135 -18.46 -2.79 -7.88
C VAL A 135 -17.14 -3.39 -8.33
N ILE A 136 -16.68 -4.43 -7.63
CA ILE A 136 -15.38 -5.06 -7.86
C ILE A 136 -15.19 -5.41 -9.35
N GLY A 137 -14.12 -4.88 -9.95
CA GLY A 137 -13.73 -5.15 -11.33
C GLY A 137 -14.62 -4.52 -12.41
N GLN A 138 -15.54 -3.62 -12.07
CA GLN A 138 -16.40 -2.95 -13.05
C GLN A 138 -16.29 -1.43 -12.98
N ASN A 139 -16.59 -0.85 -11.82
CA ASN A 139 -16.72 0.61 -11.68
C ASN A 139 -15.53 1.16 -10.92
N LEU A 140 -14.42 1.36 -11.64
CA LEU A 140 -13.24 2.02 -11.10
C LEU A 140 -13.55 3.48 -10.72
N LEU A 141 -13.33 3.84 -9.47
CA LEU A 141 -13.53 5.20 -8.96
C LEU A 141 -12.22 6.00 -8.92
N SER A 142 -11.15 5.38 -8.43
CA SER A 142 -9.85 6.03 -8.31
C SER A 142 -8.73 5.01 -8.16
N VAL A 143 -7.53 5.38 -8.58
CA VAL A 143 -6.29 4.68 -8.19
C VAL A 143 -5.33 5.67 -7.57
N ASN A 144 -4.81 5.31 -6.39
CA ASN A 144 -3.78 6.05 -5.70
C ASN A 144 -2.52 5.20 -5.70
N PHE A 145 -1.42 5.79 -6.12
CA PHE A 145 -0.09 5.21 -5.98
C PHE A 145 0.63 5.95 -4.86
N TYR A 146 1.11 5.21 -3.87
CA TYR A 146 1.93 5.72 -2.77
C TYR A 146 3.34 5.17 -2.90
N SER A 147 4.35 5.99 -2.59
CA SER A 147 5.76 5.57 -2.56
C SER A 147 6.58 6.38 -1.55
N ASP A 148 7.68 5.81 -1.06
CA ASP A 148 8.72 6.54 -0.34
C ASP A 148 9.66 7.32 -1.27
N LYS A 149 9.54 7.10 -2.59
CA LYS A 149 10.33 7.77 -3.63
C LYS A 149 9.46 8.66 -4.52
N GLN A 150 10.09 9.65 -5.14
CA GLN A 150 9.43 10.60 -6.03
C GLN A 150 9.42 10.11 -7.50
N ASP A 151 9.15 8.82 -7.72
CA ASP A 151 8.97 8.19 -9.03
C ASP A 151 7.68 7.37 -9.05
N ASN A 152 7.02 7.27 -10.21
CA ASN A 152 5.81 6.46 -10.38
C ASN A 152 6.02 5.49 -11.56
N PRO A 153 6.45 4.24 -11.28
CA PRO A 153 6.68 3.23 -12.32
C PRO A 153 5.44 2.92 -13.17
N LEU A 154 4.23 3.01 -12.59
CA LEU A 154 2.98 2.79 -13.33
C LEU A 154 2.75 3.86 -14.39
N LYS A 155 3.09 5.12 -14.08
CA LYS A 155 3.02 6.22 -15.03
C LYS A 155 4.06 6.05 -16.14
N GLU A 156 5.29 5.69 -15.79
CA GLU A 156 6.39 5.48 -16.74
C GLU A 156 6.10 4.34 -17.71
N ALA A 157 5.49 3.26 -17.21
CA ALA A 157 5.01 2.14 -18.02
C ALA A 157 3.68 2.41 -18.74
N ASN A 158 3.14 3.64 -18.65
CA ASN A 158 1.86 4.04 -19.23
C ASN A 158 0.67 3.12 -18.88
N ILE A 159 0.65 2.62 -17.64
CA ILE A 159 -0.44 1.76 -17.15
C ILE A 159 -1.73 2.59 -17.02
N GLN A 160 -2.78 2.06 -17.62
CA GLN A 160 -4.14 2.60 -17.58
C GLN A 160 -5.04 1.63 -16.82
N PHE A 161 -6.00 2.17 -16.07
CA PHE A 161 -6.99 1.41 -15.28
C PHE A 161 -8.40 1.70 -15.78
#